data_AF-A0A837DSV7-F1
#
_entry.id   AF-A0A837DSV7-F1
#
_cell.length_a   1.000
_cell.length_b   1.000
_cell.length_c   1.000
_cell.angle_alpha   90.00
_cell.angle_beta   90.00
_cell.angle_gamma   90.00
#
_symmetry.space_group_name_H-M   'P 1'
#
loop_
_entity.id
_entity.type
_entity.pdbx_description
1 polymer ?
#
loop_
_entity_poly.entity_id
_entity_poly.type
_entity_poly.pdbx_seq_one_letter_code
_entity_poly.pdbx_strand_id
1 'polypeptide(L)'
;MSLISKVGGASGPLYGTAFLEMAKASNDTKDLGELLQEALSGIKKRGGAHPNDKTMVDVWNKVVSKADDSSLTNADIEAAVESTKDMVAKKGRASYLGERSVGHLDPGAVSSGYLFESLLEAEESL
;
A
#
# COMPACT_ATOMS: atom_id res chain seq x y z
N MET A 1 -11.11 -12.89 3.65
CA MET A 1 -10.87 -13.08 5.11
C MET A 1 -9.53 -13.77 5.47
N SER A 2 -8.83 -14.45 4.55
CA SER A 2 -7.60 -15.20 4.86
C SER A 2 -6.53 -14.37 5.58
N LEU A 3 -6.16 -13.20 5.04
CA LEU A 3 -5.09 -12.35 5.56
C LEU A 3 -5.33 -11.90 7.01
N ILE A 4 -6.57 -11.52 7.35
CA ILE A 4 -6.96 -11.12 8.72
C ILE A 4 -6.73 -12.26 9.72
N SER A 5 -6.93 -13.50 9.31
CA SER A 5 -6.86 -14.68 10.18
C SER A 5 -5.50 -15.38 10.23
N LYS A 6 -4.65 -15.17 9.22
CA LYS A 6 -3.40 -15.93 9.03
C LYS A 6 -2.14 -15.07 9.05
N VAL A 7 -2.24 -13.78 8.78
CA VAL A 7 -1.10 -12.87 8.84
C VAL A 7 -1.13 -12.12 10.18
N GLY A 8 -0.14 -12.38 11.03
CA GLY A 8 0.02 -11.68 12.30
C GLY A 8 0.60 -10.27 12.14
N GLY A 9 0.59 -9.51 13.23
CA GLY A 9 1.15 -8.15 13.26
C GLY A 9 0.25 -7.11 12.59
N ALA A 10 0.84 -5.97 12.23
CA ALA A 10 0.08 -4.84 11.67
C ALA A 10 -0.39 -5.09 10.23
N SER A 11 0.40 -5.81 9.42
CA SER A 11 0.12 -5.99 7.99
C SER A 11 -1.14 -6.82 7.71
N GLY A 12 -1.45 -7.82 8.54
CA GLY A 12 -2.63 -8.68 8.35
C GLY A 12 -3.95 -7.91 8.36
N PRO A 13 -4.26 -7.13 9.41
CA PRO A 13 -5.42 -6.26 9.44
C PRO A 13 -5.41 -5.19 8.34
N LEU A 14 -4.25 -4.66 7.94
CA LEU A 14 -4.16 -3.60 6.92
C LEU A 14 -4.46 -4.13 5.53
N TYR A 15 -3.74 -5.14 5.03
CA TYR A 15 -4.06 -5.77 3.75
C TYR A 15 -5.43 -6.43 3.77
N GLY A 16 -5.80 -7.07 4.88
CA GLY A 16 -7.13 -7.64 5.06
C GLY A 16 -8.24 -6.59 4.91
N THR A 17 -8.02 -5.37 5.42
CA THR A 17 -8.95 -4.24 5.23
C THR A 17 -8.94 -3.78 3.78
N ALA A 18 -7.77 -3.62 3.16
CA ALA A 18 -7.64 -3.21 1.76
C ALA A 18 -8.48 -4.08 0.81
N PHE A 19 -8.28 -5.41 0.88
CA PHE A 19 -9.05 -6.37 0.07
C PHE A 19 -10.53 -6.42 0.44
N LEU A 20 -10.88 -6.18 1.71
CA LEU A 20 -12.28 -6.14 2.13
C LEU A 20 -13.00 -4.93 1.54
N GLU A 21 -12.38 -3.75 1.53
CA GLU A 21 -12.99 -2.55 0.94
C GLU A 21 -13.08 -2.69 -0.58
N MET A 22 -12.05 -3.22 -1.27
CA MET A 22 -12.14 -3.54 -2.71
C MET A 22 -13.30 -4.49 -3.01
N ALA A 23 -13.45 -5.58 -2.24
CA ALA A 23 -14.51 -6.55 -2.46
C ALA A 23 -15.92 -5.98 -2.22
N LYS A 24 -16.06 -4.95 -1.38
CA LYS A 24 -17.35 -4.25 -1.21
C LYS A 24 -17.63 -3.34 -2.41
N ALA A 25 -16.66 -2.50 -2.77
CA ALA A 25 -16.77 -1.55 -3.87
C ALA A 25 -17.00 -2.27 -5.21
N SER A 26 -16.46 -3.49 -5.38
CA SER A 26 -16.65 -4.29 -6.59
C SER A 26 -18.09 -4.73 -6.86
N ASN A 27 -19.01 -4.55 -5.91
CA ASN A 27 -20.44 -4.75 -6.16
C ASN A 27 -21.04 -3.62 -7.03
N ASP A 28 -20.43 -2.44 -7.00
CA ASP A 28 -20.94 -1.23 -7.64
C ASP A 28 -20.09 -0.80 -8.84
N THR A 29 -18.77 -1.02 -8.79
CA THR A 29 -17.82 -0.60 -9.83
C THR A 29 -16.84 -1.71 -10.23
N LYS A 30 -16.31 -1.62 -11.44
CA LYS A 30 -15.17 -2.43 -11.91
C LYS A 30 -13.94 -1.58 -12.20
N ASP A 31 -14.03 -0.27 -11.99
CA ASP A 31 -12.92 0.65 -12.21
C ASP A 31 -11.82 0.37 -11.17
N LEU A 32 -10.62 0.03 -11.64
CA LEU A 32 -9.53 -0.35 -10.76
C LEU A 32 -9.07 0.81 -9.87
N GLY A 33 -9.09 2.04 -10.38
CA GLY A 33 -8.76 3.26 -9.63
C GLY A 33 -9.69 3.44 -8.44
N GLU A 34 -11.00 3.36 -8.67
CA GLU A 34 -12.01 3.43 -7.60
C GLU A 34 -11.84 2.33 -6.55
N LEU A 35 -11.59 1.08 -6.97
CA LEU A 35 -11.36 -0.03 -6.04
C LEU A 35 -10.12 0.22 -5.17
N LEU A 36 -9.01 0.62 -5.77
CA LEU A 36 -7.77 0.87 -5.06
C LEU A 36 -7.87 2.11 -4.14
N GLN A 37 -8.67 3.10 -4.53
CA GLN A 37 -8.95 4.27 -3.70
C GLN A 37 -9.73 3.92 -2.44
N GLU A 38 -10.74 3.05 -2.53
CA GLU A 38 -11.45 2.53 -1.35
C GLU A 38 -10.54 1.68 -0.46
N ALA A 39 -9.66 0.87 -1.06
CA ALA A 39 -8.65 0.11 -0.33
C ALA A 39 -7.71 1.03 0.48
N LEU A 40 -7.18 2.09 -0.16
CA LEU A 40 -6.32 3.09 0.47
C LEU A 40 -7.02 3.83 1.61
N SER A 41 -8.28 4.23 1.40
CA SER A 41 -9.12 4.83 2.44
C SER A 41 -9.28 3.90 3.63
N GLY A 42 -9.55 2.62 3.38
CA GLY A 42 -9.63 1.57 4.39
C GLY A 42 -8.34 1.38 5.19
N ILE A 43 -7.19 1.31 4.50
CA ILE A 43 -5.86 1.19 5.13
C ILE A 43 -5.59 2.40 6.04
N LYS A 44 -5.81 3.63 5.55
CA LYS A 44 -5.61 4.86 6.34
C LYS A 44 -6.51 4.88 7.56
N LYS A 45 -7.79 4.53 7.42
CA LYS A 45 -8.75 4.47 8.53
C LYS A 45 -8.35 3.41 9.58
N ARG A 46 -7.89 2.24 9.14
CA ARG A 46 -7.48 1.14 10.02
C ARG A 46 -6.18 1.44 10.76
N GLY A 47 -5.17 1.97 10.05
CA GLY A 47 -3.82 2.17 10.56
C GLY A 47 -3.56 3.56 11.15
N GLY A 48 -4.40 4.54 10.84
CA GLY A 48 -4.22 5.95 11.22
C GLY A 48 -2.93 6.57 10.68
N ALA A 49 -2.42 6.04 9.56
CA ALA A 49 -1.18 6.50 8.91
C ALA A 49 -1.50 7.52 7.80
N HIS A 50 -0.60 8.48 7.64
CA HIS A 50 -0.68 9.57 6.66
C HIS A 50 0.53 9.48 5.70
N PRO A 51 0.50 10.20 4.56
CA PRO A 51 1.70 10.37 3.74
C PRO A 51 2.88 10.88 4.57
N ASN A 52 4.07 10.34 4.30
CA ASN A 52 5.34 10.56 4.99
C ASN A 52 5.40 10.02 6.43
N ASP A 53 4.61 9.00 6.77
CA ASP A 53 4.72 8.25 8.03
C ASP A 53 5.69 7.06 7.96
N LYS A 54 6.24 6.77 6.76
CA LYS A 54 7.10 5.62 6.44
C LYS A 54 6.35 4.29 6.60
N THR A 55 5.31 4.09 5.81
CA THR A 55 4.47 2.88 5.81
C THR A 55 4.03 2.50 4.40
N MET A 56 3.29 1.40 4.24
CA MET A 56 2.62 1.05 2.99
C MET A 56 1.75 2.18 2.41
N VAL A 57 1.20 3.07 3.25
CA VAL A 57 0.39 4.21 2.79
C VAL A 57 1.17 5.12 1.84
N ASP A 58 2.50 5.22 1.97
CA ASP A 58 3.35 6.02 1.09
C ASP A 58 3.38 5.47 -0.35
N VAL A 59 3.38 4.14 -0.49
CA VAL A 59 3.30 3.48 -1.80
C VAL A 59 1.90 3.58 -2.37
N TRP A 60 0.88 3.21 -1.58
CA TRP A 60 -0.50 3.23 -2.04
C TRP A 60 -0.95 4.64 -2.46
N ASN A 61 -0.58 5.71 -1.74
CA ASN A 61 -0.95 7.06 -2.16
C ASN A 61 -0.39 7.42 -3.55
N LYS A 62 0.87 7.07 -3.82
CA LYS A 62 1.53 7.40 -5.10
C LYS A 62 0.99 6.55 -6.26
N VAL A 63 0.76 5.26 -5.99
CA VAL A 63 0.28 4.31 -6.99
C VAL A 63 -1.16 4.60 -7.36
N VAL A 64 -2.05 4.77 -6.38
CA VAL A 64 -3.48 5.00 -6.64
C VAL A 64 -3.69 6.30 -7.42
N SER A 65 -2.94 7.36 -7.10
CA SER A 65 -3.03 8.61 -7.88
C SER A 65 -2.65 8.47 -9.36
N LYS A 66 -1.92 7.41 -9.74
CA LYS A 66 -1.53 7.12 -11.13
C LYS A 66 -2.38 6.05 -11.80
N ALA A 67 -3.03 5.19 -11.00
CA ALA A 67 -3.92 4.15 -11.48
C ALA A 67 -5.17 4.76 -12.14
N ASP A 68 -5.70 5.86 -11.59
CA ASP A 68 -6.83 6.61 -12.18
C ASP A 68 -6.56 7.04 -13.63
N ASP A 69 -5.30 7.33 -13.97
CA ASP A 69 -4.88 7.78 -15.31
C ASP A 69 -4.33 6.64 -16.19
N SER A 70 -4.39 5.37 -15.74
CA SER A 70 -3.81 4.20 -16.44
C SER A 70 -2.33 4.41 -16.84
N SER A 71 -1.58 5.20 -16.06
CA SER A 71 -0.20 5.62 -16.37
C SER A 71 0.84 5.00 -15.46
N LEU A 72 0.42 4.07 -14.60
CA LEU A 72 1.27 3.41 -13.63
C LEU A 72 2.30 2.50 -14.32
N THR A 73 3.57 2.62 -13.93
CA THR A 73 4.66 1.77 -14.42
C THR A 73 5.42 1.10 -13.27
N ASN A 74 6.18 0.04 -13.57
CA ASN A 74 7.09 -0.58 -12.60
C ASN A 74 8.10 0.42 -12.01
N ALA A 75 8.60 1.37 -12.82
CA ALA A 75 9.50 2.42 -12.33
C ALA A 75 8.83 3.35 -11.32
N ASP A 76 7.53 3.61 -11.47
CA ASP A 76 6.77 4.42 -10.50
C ASP A 76 6.58 3.70 -9.17
N ILE A 77 6.32 2.39 -9.23
CA ILE A 77 6.19 1.54 -8.05
C ILE A 77 7.52 1.46 -7.30
N GLU A 78 8.63 1.22 -8.02
CA GLU A 78 9.98 1.19 -7.46
C GLU A 78 10.33 2.53 -6.80
N ALA A 79 10.08 3.65 -7.49
CA ALA A 79 10.31 4.99 -6.94
C ALA A 79 9.45 5.28 -5.70
N ALA A 80 8.21 4.77 -5.66
CA ALA A 80 7.35 4.89 -4.49
C ALA A 80 7.90 4.11 -3.29
N VAL A 81 8.37 2.88 -3.50
CA VAL A 81 9.01 2.07 -2.46
C VAL A 81 10.30 2.72 -1.97
N GLU A 82 11.22 3.08 -2.88
CA GLU A 82 12.53 3.64 -2.54
C GLU A 82 12.40 4.95 -1.75
N SER A 83 11.38 5.76 -2.05
CA SER A 83 11.13 7.00 -1.32
C SER A 83 10.94 6.83 0.18
N THR A 84 10.57 5.62 0.65
CA THR A 84 10.41 5.36 2.08
C THR A 84 11.74 5.28 2.80
N LYS A 85 12.86 5.00 2.11
CA LYS A 85 14.18 4.73 2.72
C LYS A 85 14.66 5.87 3.61
N ASP A 86 14.53 7.10 3.12
CA ASP A 86 15.08 8.29 3.78
C ASP A 86 14.10 8.94 4.76
N MET A 87 12.91 8.36 4.94
CA MET A 87 11.92 8.87 5.90
C MET A 87 12.22 8.41 7.34
N VAL A 88 11.91 9.27 8.30
CA VAL A 88 11.81 8.91 9.72
C VAL A 88 10.45 8.26 9.98
N ALA A 89 10.45 7.07 10.57
CA ALA A 89 9.23 6.33 10.86
C ALA A 89 8.39 7.00 11.95
N LYS A 90 7.11 7.20 11.67
CA LYS A 90 6.14 7.79 12.63
C LYS A 90 5.09 6.79 13.10
N LYS A 91 4.97 5.66 12.41
CA LYS A 91 3.99 4.60 12.69
C LYS A 91 4.64 3.22 12.78
N GLY A 92 3.89 2.28 13.34
CA GLY A 92 4.31 0.89 13.49
C GLY A 92 5.49 0.71 14.44
N ARG A 93 6.13 -0.46 14.39
CA ARG A 93 7.30 -0.76 15.24
C ARG A 93 8.55 0.01 14.84
N ALA A 94 8.64 0.43 13.58
CA ALA A 94 9.78 1.19 13.07
C ALA A 94 9.91 2.56 13.76
N SER A 95 8.79 3.17 14.20
CA SER A 95 8.84 4.47 14.88
C SER A 95 9.56 4.43 16.23
N TYR A 96 9.72 3.25 16.84
CA TYR A 96 10.48 3.10 18.08
C TYR A 96 11.98 3.39 17.91
N LEU A 97 12.47 3.40 16.66
CA LEU A 97 13.88 3.65 16.32
C LEU A 97 14.17 5.14 16.08
N GLY A 98 13.15 5.99 15.91
CA GLY A 98 13.32 7.40 15.56
C GLY A 98 14.22 7.58 14.33
N GLU A 99 15.18 8.50 14.39
CA GLU A 99 16.15 8.78 13.32
C GLU A 99 16.90 7.52 12.81
N ARG A 100 17.04 6.48 13.64
CA ARG A 100 17.70 5.23 13.22
C ARG A 100 16.88 4.42 12.21
N SER A 101 15.65 4.80 11.91
CA SER A 101 14.87 4.18 10.83
C SER A 101 15.28 4.67 9.43
N VAL A 102 15.98 5.80 9.35
CA VAL A 102 16.46 6.39 8.08
C VAL A 102 17.52 5.48 7.46
N GLY A 103 17.52 5.36 6.13
CA GLY A 103 18.42 4.49 5.37
C GLY A 103 17.89 3.07 5.16
N HIS A 104 16.69 2.76 5.66
CA HIS A 104 16.04 1.46 5.54
C HIS A 104 14.68 1.57 4.87
N LEU A 105 14.39 0.71 3.90
CA LEU A 105 13.06 0.61 3.28
C LEU A 105 12.02 0.13 4.29
N ASP A 106 10.79 0.63 4.18
CA ASP A 106 9.68 0.09 4.97
C ASP A 106 9.22 -1.26 4.40
N PRO A 107 9.16 -2.34 5.20
CA PRO A 107 8.73 -3.65 4.70
C PRO A 107 7.26 -3.67 4.25
N GLY A 108 6.40 -2.82 4.84
CA GLY A 108 5.01 -2.66 4.39
C GLY A 108 4.95 -2.06 2.98
N ALA A 109 5.75 -1.03 2.73
CA ALA A 109 5.93 -0.42 1.42
C ALA A 109 6.49 -1.41 0.39
N VAL A 110 7.58 -2.12 0.72
CA VAL A 110 8.18 -3.12 -0.19
C VAL A 110 7.18 -4.20 -0.58
N SER A 111 6.46 -4.78 0.39
CA SER A 111 5.43 -5.78 0.08
C SER A 111 4.26 -5.22 -0.74
N SER A 112 3.94 -3.93 -0.60
CA SER A 112 2.94 -3.27 -1.46
C SER A 112 3.48 -3.06 -2.87
N GLY A 113 4.78 -2.77 -3.01
CA GLY A 113 5.45 -2.72 -4.31
C GLY A 113 5.27 -4.03 -5.08
N TYR A 114 5.61 -5.16 -4.46
CA TYR A 114 5.41 -6.48 -5.06
C TYR A 114 3.96 -6.75 -5.46
N LEU A 115 2.99 -6.32 -4.65
CA LEU A 115 1.57 -6.46 -4.98
C LEU A 115 1.20 -5.70 -6.26
N PHE A 116 1.69 -4.46 -6.42
CA PHE A 116 1.39 -3.64 -7.59
C PHE A 116 2.17 -4.06 -8.84
N GLU A 117 3.41 -4.51 -8.69
CA GLU A 117 4.18 -5.12 -9.79
C GLU A 117 3.44 -6.36 -10.32
N SER A 118 2.99 -7.24 -9.42
CA SER A 118 2.20 -8.42 -9.79
C SER A 118 0.84 -8.06 -10.42
N LEU A 119 0.25 -6.93 -10.05
CA LEU A 119 -0.99 -6.44 -10.65
C LEU A 119 -0.76 -6.03 -12.12
N LEU A 120 0.28 -5.24 -12.38
CA LEU A 120 0.63 -4.84 -13.75
C LEU A 120 0.93 -6.05 -14.64
N GLU A 121 1.71 -7.02 -14.14
CA GLU A 121 2.01 -8.26 -14.87
C GLU A 121 0.73 -9.07 -15.21
N ALA A 122 -0.23 -9.08 -14.28
CA ALA A 122 -1.51 -9.76 -14.50
C ALA A 122 -2.39 -9.04 -15.52
N GLU A 123 -2.39 -7.70 -15.55
CA GLU A 123 -3.12 -6.91 -16.54
C GLU A 123 -2.53 -7.04 -17.94
N GLU A 124 -1.20 -7.11 -18.08
CA GLU A 124 -0.53 -7.36 -19.38
C GLU A 124 -0.83 -8.76 -19.95
N SER A 125 -1.22 -9.71 -19.09
CA SER A 125 -1.50 -11.11 -19.47
C SER A 125 -2.95 -11.36 -19.91
N LEU A 126 -3.82 -10.35 -19.85
CA LEU A 126 -5.25 -10.40 -20.23
C LEU A 126 -5.48 -9.86 -21.65
#